data_AF-A0A538RV98-F1
#
_entry.id   AF-A0A538RV98-F1
#
_cell.length_a   1.000
_cell.length_b   1.000
_cell.length_c   1.000
_cell.angle_alpha   90.00
_cell.angle_beta   90.00
_cell.angle_gamma   90.00
#
_symmetry.space_group_name_H-M   'P 1'
#
loop_
_entity.id
_entity.type
_entity.pdbx_description
1 polymer ?
#
loop_
_entity_poly.entity_id
_entity_poly.type
_entity_poly.pdbx_seq_one_letter_code
_entity_poly.pdbx_strand_id
1 'polypeptide(L)'
;MQRQLVVSLLAIGLAGVSLLAGSRRSPADAAAPGHEATGGWTTAAPRDEIRPEFAYEPQGGPDGKGSMTIRADGRDGLDGWWQKAFQVSGAKHYHFAARYQATGVVTPRRSIVAALHWRDARGQHVPLDQPTVTNYLRGATAMAETEFPTTRAADRQGWTEVSDTYQVPSRATQVVVELHLRWAPGAEVRWNNVSLTETDPPPARTVRLATVHFRPAGGRTPEDNCRMYEPFIAEAARQKADLVVLGETLTYVGLGKKYHEVAESIPGPSTDYFGRLAKKHNLYIVPGLLERDGHLVYNVAVLIGPDGKVIGKYRKVCLPRSEIEGGVAPGSEYPVFPTRFGKVGL
;
A
#
# COMPACT_ATOMS: atom_id res chain seq x y z
N MET A 1 -57.18 24.01 7.37
CA MET A 1 -56.59 23.16 6.30
C MET A 1 -55.12 23.57 6.20
N GLN A 2 -54.12 22.70 6.42
CA GLN A 2 -53.60 21.69 5.46
C GLN A 2 -53.29 22.33 4.09
N ARG A 3 -52.13 22.20 3.44
CA ARG A 3 -50.87 21.40 3.57
C ARG A 3 -49.77 22.16 2.78
N GLN A 4 -48.45 21.92 2.84
CA GLN A 4 -47.59 20.97 3.57
C GLN A 4 -46.16 21.58 3.68
N LEU A 5 -45.31 21.15 4.62
CA LEU A 5 -43.86 21.34 4.52
C LEU A 5 -43.28 20.31 3.54
N VAL A 6 -42.45 20.75 2.57
CA VAL A 6 -41.56 19.84 1.83
C VAL A 6 -40.26 19.72 2.61
N VAL A 7 -40.20 18.71 3.48
CA VAL A 7 -38.92 18.31 4.09
C VAL A 7 -38.14 17.54 3.05
N SER A 8 -37.14 18.20 2.45
CA SER A 8 -36.13 17.50 1.67
C SER A 8 -35.30 16.63 2.61
N LEU A 9 -35.62 15.32 2.67
CA LEU A 9 -34.74 14.35 3.29
C LEU A 9 -33.41 14.38 2.53
N LEU A 10 -32.39 14.96 3.15
CA LEU A 10 -31.02 14.58 2.84
C LEU A 10 -30.89 13.11 3.25
N ALA A 11 -31.02 12.20 2.28
CA ALA A 11 -30.59 10.83 2.43
C ALA A 11 -29.05 10.84 2.55
N ILE A 12 -28.56 11.14 3.75
CA ILE A 12 -27.19 10.83 4.14
C ILE A 12 -27.13 9.31 4.09
N GLY A 13 -26.64 8.80 2.96
CA GLY A 13 -26.16 7.43 2.88
C GLY A 13 -24.99 7.31 3.83
N LEU A 14 -25.28 6.95 5.09
CA LEU A 14 -24.31 6.26 5.92
C LEU A 14 -23.96 5.00 5.14
N ALA A 15 -22.85 5.04 4.41
CA ALA A 15 -22.14 3.84 4.03
C ALA A 15 -21.92 3.09 5.33
N GLY A 16 -22.60 1.95 5.49
CA GLY A 16 -22.63 1.20 6.72
C GLY A 16 -21.19 0.88 7.13
N VAL A 17 -20.72 1.54 8.18
CA VAL A 17 -19.48 1.14 8.85
C VAL A 17 -19.81 -0.19 9.51
N SER A 18 -19.54 -1.28 8.79
CA SER A 18 -19.60 -2.65 9.32
C SER A 18 -18.45 -2.88 10.31
N LEU A 19 -18.48 -2.09 11.39
CA LEU A 19 -17.75 -2.31 12.63
C LEU A 19 -18.40 -3.50 13.35
N LEU A 20 -18.21 -4.69 12.79
CA LEU A 20 -18.45 -5.94 13.50
C LEU A 20 -17.34 -6.14 14.54
N ALA A 21 -17.42 -5.35 15.60
CA ALA A 21 -16.70 -5.58 16.83
C ALA A 21 -17.21 -6.90 17.46
N GLY A 22 -16.49 -7.99 17.21
CA GLY A 22 -16.58 -9.23 17.98
C GLY A 22 -17.77 -10.13 17.67
N SER A 23 -17.58 -11.08 16.74
CA SER A 23 -18.05 -12.45 16.98
C SER A 23 -16.85 -13.35 17.20
N ARG A 24 -16.89 -14.16 18.27
CA ARG A 24 -15.85 -15.15 18.54
C ARG A 24 -15.95 -16.27 17.50
N ARG A 25 -14.99 -16.35 16.59
CA ARG A 25 -14.60 -17.61 15.93
C ARG A 25 -13.08 -17.73 15.87
N SER A 26 -12.53 -18.43 16.86
CA SER A 26 -11.68 -19.58 16.51
C SER A 26 -12.65 -20.71 16.10
N PRO A 27 -12.33 -21.63 15.18
CA PRO A 27 -11.01 -22.20 14.92
C PRO A 27 -10.12 -21.24 14.09
N ALA A 28 -8.78 -21.33 14.10
CA ALA A 28 -8.07 -22.49 13.59
C ALA A 28 -8.65 -22.99 12.25
N ASP A 29 -8.89 -22.07 11.30
CA ASP A 29 -8.69 -22.38 9.89
C ASP A 29 -7.20 -22.73 9.73
N ALA A 30 -6.86 -23.93 10.19
CA ALA A 30 -5.56 -24.51 10.08
C ALA A 30 -5.41 -24.85 8.60
N ALA A 31 -4.69 -23.99 7.89
CA ALA A 31 -4.10 -24.33 6.60
C ALA A 31 -3.55 -25.76 6.73
N ALA A 32 -4.09 -26.69 5.94
CA ALA A 32 -3.92 -28.11 6.28
C ALA A 32 -2.42 -28.44 6.36
N PRO A 33 -1.94 -29.01 7.48
CA PRO A 33 -0.52 -29.05 7.78
C PRO A 33 0.18 -29.96 6.77
N GLY A 34 1.08 -29.37 5.99
CA GLY A 34 1.92 -30.11 5.06
C GLY A 34 3.12 -30.76 5.74
N HIS A 35 3.97 -31.39 4.93
CA HIS A 35 5.11 -32.17 5.40
C HIS A 35 6.11 -31.30 6.16
N GLU A 36 6.60 -31.79 7.31
CA GLU A 36 7.63 -31.11 8.09
C GLU A 36 8.99 -31.27 7.42
N ALA A 37 9.63 -30.16 7.06
CA ALA A 37 10.99 -30.15 6.53
C ALA A 37 12.01 -29.85 7.63
N THR A 38 13.28 -30.20 7.36
CA THR A 38 14.36 -30.03 8.33
C THR A 38 14.50 -28.57 8.76
N GLY A 39 14.70 -28.34 10.06
CA GLY A 39 14.92 -26.99 10.61
C GLY A 39 13.64 -26.25 11.03
N GLY A 40 12.51 -26.95 11.18
CA GLY A 40 11.26 -26.38 11.73
C GLY A 40 10.47 -25.55 10.72
N TRP A 41 10.61 -25.86 9.43
CA TRP A 41 9.78 -25.31 8.36
C TRP A 41 8.64 -26.29 8.05
N THR A 42 7.42 -25.77 7.94
CA THR A 42 6.25 -26.54 7.49
C THR A 42 5.64 -25.89 6.25
N THR A 43 4.82 -26.64 5.51
CA THR A 43 4.12 -26.12 4.32
C THR A 43 2.63 -25.99 4.57
N ALA A 44 2.02 -25.00 3.92
CA ALA A 44 0.63 -24.64 4.14
C ALA A 44 0.02 -24.07 2.86
N ALA A 45 -1.31 -24.17 2.76
CA ALA A 45 -2.13 -23.61 1.69
C ALA A 45 -3.49 -23.22 2.28
N PRO A 46 -4.24 -22.24 1.72
CA PRO A 46 -5.51 -21.82 2.31
C PRO A 46 -6.56 -22.94 2.34
N ARG A 47 -6.46 -23.90 1.41
CA ARG A 47 -7.26 -25.13 1.31
C ARG A 47 -6.59 -26.11 0.35
N ASP A 48 -6.88 -27.40 0.47
CA ASP A 48 -6.15 -28.43 -0.27
C ASP A 48 -6.35 -28.40 -1.78
N GLU A 49 -7.51 -27.93 -2.28
CA GLU A 49 -7.76 -27.95 -3.73
C GLU A 49 -6.90 -26.94 -4.50
N ILE A 50 -6.31 -25.95 -3.82
CA ILE A 50 -5.40 -24.94 -4.41
C ILE A 50 -3.97 -25.09 -3.92
N ARG A 51 -3.65 -26.22 -3.27
CA ARG A 51 -2.31 -26.50 -2.77
C ARG A 51 -1.32 -26.69 -3.94
N PRO A 52 -0.20 -25.95 -3.98
CA PRO A 52 0.90 -26.20 -4.91
C PRO A 52 1.78 -27.37 -4.43
N GLU A 53 2.67 -27.85 -5.28
CA GLU A 53 3.70 -28.82 -4.87
C GLU A 53 4.82 -28.11 -4.09
N PHE A 54 5.36 -28.80 -3.09
CA PHE A 54 6.47 -28.33 -2.26
C PHE A 54 7.63 -29.31 -2.31
N ALA A 55 8.86 -28.79 -2.35
CA ALA A 55 10.07 -29.60 -2.27
C ALA A 55 11.15 -28.89 -1.43
N TYR A 56 11.95 -29.66 -0.70
CA TYR A 56 13.09 -29.15 0.05
C TYR A 56 14.38 -29.85 -0.38
N GLU A 57 15.40 -29.07 -0.71
CA GLU A 57 16.71 -29.55 -1.15
C GLU A 57 17.75 -29.13 -0.10
N PRO A 58 18.25 -30.04 0.78
CA PRO A 58 19.11 -29.68 1.90
C PRO A 58 20.44 -29.01 1.54
N GLN A 59 20.95 -29.29 0.34
CA GLN A 59 22.18 -28.69 -0.23
C GLN A 59 21.88 -27.74 -1.39
N GLY A 60 20.61 -27.33 -1.56
CA GLY A 60 20.19 -26.37 -2.56
C GLY A 60 20.52 -24.92 -2.18
N GLY A 61 20.32 -24.01 -3.13
CA GLY A 61 20.59 -22.57 -2.97
C GLY A 61 22.05 -22.20 -3.31
N PRO A 62 22.34 -20.89 -3.43
CA PRO A 62 23.64 -20.40 -3.91
C PRO A 62 24.80 -20.61 -2.92
N ASP A 63 24.51 -20.92 -1.65
CA ASP A 63 25.51 -21.22 -0.61
C ASP A 63 25.39 -22.66 -0.06
N GLY A 64 24.54 -23.50 -0.65
CA GLY A 64 24.34 -24.90 -0.27
C GLY A 64 23.69 -25.12 1.10
N LYS A 65 23.03 -24.12 1.69
CA LYS A 65 22.41 -24.23 3.04
C LYS A 65 20.94 -24.63 3.07
N GLY A 66 20.35 -24.93 1.91
CA GLY A 66 18.97 -25.39 1.79
C GLY A 66 18.14 -24.52 0.86
N SER A 67 17.33 -25.15 0.02
CA SER A 67 16.36 -24.47 -0.85
C SER A 67 14.95 -25.01 -0.60
N MET A 68 14.02 -24.09 -0.36
CA MET A 68 12.58 -24.34 -0.19
C MET A 68 11.85 -23.96 -1.48
N THR A 69 11.38 -24.96 -2.21
CA THR A 69 10.77 -24.79 -3.53
C THR A 69 9.24 -24.89 -3.42
N ILE A 70 8.54 -24.07 -4.21
CA ILE A 70 7.09 -24.17 -4.43
C ILE A 70 6.87 -24.19 -5.95
N ARG A 71 6.08 -25.15 -6.44
CA ARG A 71 5.72 -25.31 -7.86
C ARG A 71 4.20 -25.24 -8.03
N ALA A 72 3.75 -24.33 -8.87
CA ALA A 72 2.37 -24.30 -9.33
C ALA A 72 2.25 -25.16 -10.60
N ASP A 73 1.25 -26.04 -10.63
CA ASP A 73 0.84 -26.73 -11.85
C ASP A 73 0.05 -25.79 -12.78
N GLY A 74 -0.55 -26.33 -13.84
CA GLY A 74 -1.30 -25.55 -14.83
C GLY A 74 -2.66 -24.99 -14.38
N ARG A 75 -3.10 -25.24 -13.14
CA ARG A 75 -4.39 -24.76 -12.62
C ARG A 75 -4.31 -23.30 -12.17
N ASP A 76 -5.39 -22.56 -12.40
CA ASP A 76 -5.57 -21.21 -11.86
C ASP A 76 -5.81 -21.21 -10.35
N GLY A 77 -5.36 -20.13 -9.70
CA GLY A 77 -5.71 -19.84 -8.30
C GLY A 77 -4.94 -20.63 -7.23
N LEU A 78 -3.91 -21.41 -7.60
CA LEU A 78 -2.99 -22.02 -6.62
C LEU A 78 -2.40 -20.99 -5.67
N ASP A 79 -2.30 -21.34 -4.39
CA ASP A 79 -1.80 -20.49 -3.32
C ASP A 79 -1.23 -21.37 -2.21
N GLY A 80 0.04 -21.15 -1.84
CA GLY A 80 0.68 -21.91 -0.77
C GLY A 80 2.05 -21.34 -0.40
N TRP A 81 2.52 -21.70 0.78
CA TRP A 81 3.71 -21.13 1.38
C TRP A 81 4.50 -22.10 2.26
N TRP A 82 5.78 -21.80 2.41
CA TRP A 82 6.61 -22.30 3.50
C TRP A 82 6.46 -21.39 4.71
N GLN A 83 6.31 -21.93 5.92
CA GLN A 83 6.18 -21.16 7.16
C GLN A 83 7.08 -21.65 8.29
N LYS A 84 7.51 -20.70 9.13
CA LYS A 84 8.26 -20.95 10.37
C LYS A 84 8.05 -19.82 11.38
N ALA A 85 7.92 -20.19 12.65
CA ALA A 85 7.93 -19.25 13.76
C ALA A 85 9.37 -18.96 14.23
N PHE A 86 9.70 -17.69 14.42
CA PHE A 86 10.95 -17.22 14.99
C PHE A 86 10.65 -16.50 16.31
N GLN A 87 11.41 -16.80 17.36
CA GLN A 87 11.28 -16.09 18.64
C GLN A 87 11.87 -14.68 18.52
N VAL A 88 11.19 -13.67 19.08
CA VAL A 88 11.62 -12.27 19.08
C VAL A 88 11.32 -11.62 20.43
N SER A 89 12.07 -10.57 20.78
CA SER A 89 11.76 -9.72 21.94
C SER A 89 10.95 -8.50 21.51
N GLY A 90 9.82 -8.24 22.18
CA GLY A 90 9.02 -7.03 21.98
C GLY A 90 9.84 -5.74 22.14
N ALA A 91 9.45 -4.69 21.41
CA ALA A 91 10.09 -3.38 21.32
C ALA A 91 11.54 -3.34 20.76
N LYS A 92 12.20 -4.49 20.56
CA LYS A 92 13.48 -4.58 19.85
C LYS A 92 13.29 -4.43 18.33
N HIS A 93 14.40 -4.25 17.62
CA HIS A 93 14.41 -4.24 16.16
C HIS A 93 15.03 -5.52 15.62
N TYR A 94 14.44 -6.07 14.56
CA TYR A 94 14.99 -7.22 13.85
C TYR A 94 15.09 -6.94 12.36
N HIS A 95 16.21 -7.31 11.76
CA HIS A 95 16.39 -7.35 10.33
C HIS A 95 15.92 -8.69 9.80
N PHE A 96 14.95 -8.67 8.88
CA PHE A 96 14.56 -9.84 8.10
C PHE A 96 15.27 -9.80 6.75
N ALA A 97 15.80 -10.94 6.32
CA ALA A 97 16.25 -11.14 4.95
C ALA A 97 15.96 -12.56 4.47
N ALA A 98 15.54 -12.68 3.22
CA ALA A 98 15.47 -13.91 2.45
C ALA A 98 15.88 -13.63 0.99
N ARG A 99 16.20 -14.66 0.22
CA ARG A 99 16.36 -14.54 -1.24
C ARG A 99 15.47 -15.52 -1.97
N TYR A 100 15.03 -15.15 -3.16
CA TYR A 100 14.32 -16.05 -4.07
C TYR A 100 14.83 -15.99 -5.51
N GLN A 101 14.62 -17.08 -6.24
CA GLN A 101 14.73 -17.16 -7.69
C GLN A 101 13.43 -17.79 -8.20
N ALA A 102 12.91 -17.32 -9.33
CA ALA A 102 11.62 -17.77 -9.85
C ALA A 102 11.57 -17.80 -11.38
N THR A 103 10.71 -18.67 -11.90
CA THR A 103 10.42 -18.84 -13.33
C THR A 103 8.90 -18.87 -13.55
N GLY A 104 8.44 -18.45 -14.73
CA GLY A 104 7.00 -18.44 -15.08
C GLY A 104 6.14 -17.35 -14.39
N VAL A 105 6.70 -16.53 -13.50
CA VAL A 105 5.93 -15.52 -12.77
C VAL A 105 5.86 -14.19 -13.52
N VAL A 106 4.67 -13.86 -14.06
CA VAL A 106 4.41 -12.62 -14.81
C VAL A 106 4.55 -11.36 -13.95
N THR A 107 4.06 -11.40 -12.70
CA THR A 107 4.11 -10.24 -11.77
C THR A 107 4.66 -10.67 -10.41
N PRO A 108 5.99 -10.74 -10.22
CA PRO A 108 6.62 -11.23 -8.99
C PRO A 108 6.06 -10.61 -7.71
N ARG A 109 5.85 -9.28 -7.66
CA ARG A 109 5.30 -8.59 -6.48
C ARG A 109 3.87 -9.00 -6.08
N ARG A 110 3.10 -9.63 -6.97
CA ARG A 110 1.74 -10.14 -6.68
C ARG A 110 1.77 -11.58 -6.19
N SER A 111 2.66 -12.38 -6.78
CA SER A 111 2.68 -13.84 -6.69
C SER A 111 3.75 -14.41 -5.76
N ILE A 112 4.84 -13.68 -5.51
CA ILE A 112 5.94 -14.08 -4.65
C ILE A 112 5.98 -13.09 -3.48
N VAL A 113 5.61 -13.57 -2.29
CA VAL A 113 5.40 -12.69 -1.13
C VAL A 113 6.04 -13.30 0.11
N ALA A 114 6.92 -12.54 0.77
CA ALA A 114 7.26 -12.80 2.16
C ALA A 114 6.28 -12.03 3.05
N ALA A 115 5.70 -12.69 4.04
CA ALA A 115 4.76 -12.11 4.99
C ALA A 115 5.22 -12.42 6.43
N LEU A 116 5.27 -11.39 7.28
CA LEU A 116 5.71 -11.49 8.66
C LEU A 116 4.56 -11.15 9.60
N HIS A 117 4.12 -12.12 10.38
CA HIS A 117 2.96 -12.00 11.27
C HIS A 117 3.37 -12.00 12.74
N TRP A 118 3.25 -10.86 13.42
CA TRP A 118 3.58 -10.71 14.84
C TRP A 118 2.57 -11.45 15.74
N ARG A 119 3.07 -12.32 16.63
CA ARG A 119 2.23 -13.10 17.57
C ARG A 119 2.74 -13.01 19.01
N ASP A 120 1.81 -13.18 19.95
CA ASP A 120 2.13 -13.42 21.35
C ASP A 120 2.58 -14.88 21.61
N ALA A 121 2.89 -15.21 22.86
CA ALA A 121 3.31 -16.54 23.29
C ALA A 121 2.21 -17.62 23.15
N ARG A 122 0.97 -17.24 22.83
CA ARG A 122 -0.18 -18.14 22.59
C ARG A 122 -0.50 -18.27 21.10
N GLY A 123 0.29 -17.64 20.22
CA GLY A 123 0.05 -17.61 18.77
C GLY A 123 -1.05 -16.63 18.33
N GLN A 124 -1.53 -15.76 19.21
CA GLN A 124 -2.58 -14.78 18.88
C GLN A 124 -1.97 -13.51 18.28
N HIS A 125 -2.75 -12.79 17.45
CA HIS A 125 -2.37 -11.45 16.97
C HIS A 125 -2.18 -10.50 18.16
N VAL A 126 -1.19 -9.60 18.05
CA VAL A 126 -0.90 -8.57 19.05
C VAL A 126 -1.49 -7.21 18.66
N PRO A 127 -1.87 -6.34 19.61
CA PRO A 127 -2.22 -4.96 19.33
C PRO A 127 -1.00 -4.14 18.86
N LEU A 128 -1.25 -3.03 18.18
CA LEU A 128 -0.26 -1.95 18.04
C LEU A 128 0.05 -1.32 19.40
N ASP A 129 1.27 -0.79 19.53
CA ASP A 129 1.73 -0.13 20.75
C ASP A 129 1.09 1.26 20.97
N GLN A 130 0.47 1.85 19.94
CA GLN A 130 -0.21 3.15 19.99
C GLN A 130 -1.67 3.05 19.53
N PRO A 131 -2.60 3.82 20.14
CA PRO A 131 -3.99 3.85 19.73
C PRO A 131 -4.18 4.57 18.39
N THR A 132 -5.00 4.00 17.52
CA THR A 132 -5.07 4.36 16.09
C THR A 132 -5.74 5.71 15.82
N VAL A 133 -6.84 6.04 16.52
CA VAL A 133 -7.55 7.33 16.39
C VAL A 133 -8.18 7.72 17.73
N THR A 134 -7.58 8.69 18.43
CA THR A 134 -8.03 9.11 19.77
C THR A 134 -9.36 9.88 19.80
N ASN A 135 -9.74 10.55 18.70
CA ASN A 135 -10.87 11.49 18.71
C ASN A 135 -12.22 10.87 18.34
N TYR A 136 -12.26 9.86 17.47
CA TYR A 136 -13.49 9.25 16.96
C TYR A 136 -13.67 7.78 17.38
N LEU A 137 -12.58 7.03 17.58
CA LEU A 137 -12.59 5.62 17.96
C LEU A 137 -11.93 5.42 19.34
N ARG A 138 -12.44 6.13 20.35
CA ARG A 138 -11.90 6.07 21.73
C ARG A 138 -11.89 4.63 22.25
N GLY A 139 -10.72 4.16 22.68
CA GLY A 139 -10.52 2.80 23.19
C GLY A 139 -10.31 1.72 22.11
N ALA A 140 -10.49 2.02 20.83
CA ALA A 140 -10.10 1.11 19.77
C ALA A 140 -8.57 1.03 19.67
N THR A 141 -8.04 -0.18 19.70
CA THR A 141 -6.62 -0.47 19.44
C THR A 141 -6.59 -1.34 18.19
N ALA A 142 -5.98 -0.88 17.10
CA ALA A 142 -5.77 -1.75 15.95
C ALA A 142 -4.76 -2.86 16.29
N MET A 143 -4.85 -3.97 15.55
CA MET A 143 -3.89 -5.06 15.64
C MET A 143 -2.64 -4.71 14.84
N ALA A 144 -1.48 -5.25 15.24
CA ALA A 144 -0.28 -5.17 14.42
C ALA A 144 -0.54 -5.83 13.06
N GLU A 145 -0.24 -5.08 12.01
CA GLU A 145 -0.44 -5.51 10.64
C GLU A 145 0.60 -6.56 10.23
N THR A 146 0.32 -7.29 9.14
CA THR A 146 1.30 -8.18 8.51
C THR A 146 2.33 -7.32 7.78
N GLU A 147 3.61 -7.55 8.06
CA GLU A 147 4.70 -6.85 7.39
C GLU A 147 5.07 -7.55 6.06
N PHE A 148 5.34 -6.75 5.03
CA PHE A 148 5.70 -7.22 3.69
C PHE A 148 7.06 -6.64 3.27
N PRO A 149 8.18 -7.38 3.44
CA PRO A 149 9.51 -6.86 3.20
C PRO A 149 9.76 -6.49 1.73
N THR A 150 10.50 -5.41 1.52
CA THR A 150 10.70 -4.84 0.19
C THR A 150 11.53 -5.77 -0.69
N THR A 151 11.02 -6.07 -1.88
CA THR A 151 11.78 -6.74 -2.95
C THR A 151 12.85 -5.79 -3.52
N ARG A 152 14.12 -6.21 -3.49
CA ARG A 152 15.26 -5.55 -4.15
C ARG A 152 15.30 -5.92 -5.65
N ALA A 153 16.32 -5.47 -6.38
CA ALA A 153 16.56 -5.93 -7.74
C ALA A 153 17.20 -7.34 -7.73
N ALA A 154 16.98 -8.12 -8.79
CA ALA A 154 17.67 -9.39 -8.98
C ALA A 154 19.16 -9.16 -9.28
N ASP A 155 20.03 -10.05 -8.79
CA ASP A 155 21.44 -10.07 -9.15
C ASP A 155 21.68 -10.72 -10.53
N ARG A 156 22.95 -10.79 -10.95
CA ARG A 156 23.35 -11.39 -12.24
C ARG A 156 23.06 -12.89 -12.36
N GLN A 157 22.76 -13.57 -11.26
CA GLN A 157 22.39 -14.98 -11.21
C GLN A 157 20.86 -15.17 -11.10
N GLY A 158 20.08 -14.07 -11.12
CA GLY A 158 18.63 -14.08 -10.99
C GLY A 158 18.12 -14.21 -9.56
N TRP A 159 18.99 -14.12 -8.54
CA TRP A 159 18.57 -14.13 -7.14
C TRP A 159 18.11 -12.73 -6.71
N THR A 160 16.89 -12.66 -6.21
CA THR A 160 16.25 -11.44 -5.72
C THR A 160 16.21 -11.44 -4.20
N GLU A 161 16.72 -10.40 -3.56
CA GLU A 161 16.64 -10.22 -2.12
C GLU A 161 15.29 -9.62 -1.70
N VAL A 162 14.75 -10.12 -0.60
CA VAL A 162 13.54 -9.64 0.07
C VAL A 162 13.91 -9.40 1.54
N SER A 163 14.04 -8.13 1.92
CA SER A 163 14.60 -7.72 3.21
C SER A 163 14.04 -6.39 3.67
N ASP A 164 13.95 -6.18 4.98
CA ASP A 164 13.73 -4.88 5.65
C ASP A 164 13.94 -5.04 7.17
N THR A 165 13.98 -3.93 7.92
CA THR A 165 14.14 -3.92 9.38
C THR A 165 12.88 -3.40 10.06
N TYR A 166 12.41 -4.12 11.07
CA TYR A 166 11.14 -3.86 11.75
C TYR A 166 11.33 -3.64 13.25
N GLN A 167 10.54 -2.74 13.83
CA GLN A 167 10.33 -2.71 15.27
C GLN A 167 9.28 -3.77 15.63
N VAL A 168 9.62 -4.66 16.56
CA VAL A 168 8.69 -5.69 17.03
C VAL A 168 7.65 -5.03 17.96
N PRO A 169 6.33 -5.25 17.74
CA PRO A 169 5.31 -4.76 18.67
C PRO A 169 5.60 -5.22 20.10
N SER A 170 5.42 -4.35 21.09
CA SER A 170 5.88 -4.59 22.48
C SER A 170 5.28 -5.83 23.16
N ARG A 171 4.17 -6.37 22.63
CA ARG A 171 3.55 -7.62 23.12
C ARG A 171 3.87 -8.88 22.32
N ALA A 172 4.60 -8.77 21.20
CA ALA A 172 4.99 -9.93 20.42
C ALA A 172 6.18 -10.66 21.07
N THR A 173 6.12 -11.99 21.05
CA THR A 173 7.22 -12.87 21.48
C THR A 173 7.71 -13.77 20.34
N GLN A 174 6.98 -13.79 19.23
CA GLN A 174 7.35 -14.52 18.03
C GLN A 174 6.83 -13.82 16.77
N VAL A 175 7.45 -14.11 15.63
CA VAL A 175 6.94 -13.77 14.30
C VAL A 175 6.82 -15.04 13.47
N VAL A 176 5.67 -15.23 12.84
CA VAL A 176 5.49 -16.29 11.83
C VAL A 176 5.88 -15.69 10.48
N VAL A 177 6.97 -16.20 9.91
CA VAL A 177 7.38 -15.89 8.54
C VAL A 177 6.67 -16.87 7.62
N GLU A 178 6.05 -16.36 6.57
CA GLU A 178 5.48 -17.13 5.46
C GLU A 178 6.13 -16.70 4.14
N LEU A 179 6.45 -17.67 3.27
CA LEU A 179 7.12 -17.47 1.99
C LEU A 179 6.27 -18.08 0.88
N HIS A 180 5.53 -17.25 0.16
CA HIS A 180 4.42 -17.63 -0.71
C HIS A 180 4.81 -17.80 -2.18
N LEU A 181 4.11 -18.72 -2.86
CA LEU A 181 3.83 -18.66 -4.29
C LEU A 181 2.32 -18.72 -4.51
N ARG A 182 1.76 -17.74 -5.23
CA ARG A 182 0.33 -17.69 -5.51
C ARG A 182 -0.03 -17.13 -6.89
N TRP A 183 -1.13 -17.63 -7.44
CA TRP A 183 -1.80 -17.12 -8.64
C TRP A 183 -0.87 -16.98 -9.86
N ALA A 184 0.05 -17.92 -10.03
CA ALA A 184 1.00 -17.98 -11.14
C ALA A 184 1.06 -19.42 -11.68
N PRO A 185 0.14 -19.82 -12.58
CA PRO A 185 0.10 -21.19 -13.13
C PRO A 185 1.40 -21.54 -13.86
N GLY A 186 1.89 -22.77 -13.66
CA GLY A 186 3.13 -23.26 -14.26
C GLY A 186 4.42 -22.61 -13.72
N ALA A 187 4.34 -21.80 -12.67
CA ALA A 187 5.48 -21.10 -12.11
C ALA A 187 6.21 -21.91 -11.02
N GLU A 188 7.49 -21.62 -10.82
CA GLU A 188 8.29 -22.11 -9.71
C GLU A 188 8.92 -20.93 -8.96
N VAL A 189 8.99 -21.02 -7.63
CA VAL A 189 9.87 -20.18 -6.80
C VAL A 189 10.72 -21.05 -5.89
N ARG A 190 11.98 -20.67 -5.72
CA ARG A 190 12.93 -21.25 -4.78
C ARG A 190 13.33 -20.19 -3.77
N TRP A 191 13.12 -20.45 -2.49
CA TRP A 191 13.50 -19.58 -1.38
C TRP A 191 14.73 -20.14 -0.64
N ASN A 192 15.63 -19.25 -0.23
CA ASN A 192 16.76 -19.60 0.63
C ASN A 192 17.20 -18.41 1.50
N ASN A 193 18.22 -18.68 2.33
CA ASN A 193 18.94 -17.69 3.14
C ASN A 193 18.02 -16.85 4.04
N VAL A 194 16.95 -17.48 4.52
CA VAL A 194 15.97 -16.86 5.42
C VAL A 194 16.60 -16.65 6.79
N SER A 195 16.64 -15.41 7.22
CA SER A 195 17.22 -14.98 8.48
C SER A 195 16.39 -13.90 9.13
N LEU A 196 16.40 -13.90 10.45
CA LEU A 196 15.83 -12.86 11.29
C LEU A 196 16.82 -12.62 12.43
N THR A 197 17.44 -11.45 12.45
CA THR A 197 18.53 -11.12 13.39
C THR A 197 18.19 -9.85 14.16
N GLU A 198 18.42 -9.84 15.47
CA GLU A 198 18.29 -8.63 16.28
C GLU A 198 19.33 -7.59 15.80
N THR A 199 18.92 -6.33 15.74
CA THR A 199 19.74 -5.24 15.21
C THR A 199 19.40 -3.92 15.90
N ASP A 200 20.25 -2.92 15.72
CA ASP A 200 19.96 -1.54 16.13
C ASP A 200 18.81 -0.94 15.30
N PRO A 201 18.05 0.01 15.86
CA PRO A 201 17.03 0.72 15.09
C PRO A 201 17.62 1.39 13.85
N PRO A 202 16.91 1.38 12.69
CA PRO A 202 17.36 2.12 11.53
C PRO A 202 17.40 3.64 11.85
N PRO A 203 18.31 4.41 11.23
CA PRO A 203 18.41 5.85 11.47
C PRO A 203 17.07 6.56 11.31
N ALA A 204 16.68 7.34 12.32
CA ALA A 204 15.40 8.03 12.33
C ALA A 204 15.28 8.99 11.14
N ARG A 205 14.25 8.77 10.31
CA ARG A 205 13.94 9.60 9.14
C ARG A 205 12.58 10.26 9.33
N THR A 206 12.55 11.32 10.15
CA THR A 206 11.35 12.14 10.36
C THR A 206 10.87 12.74 9.03
N VAL A 207 9.59 12.60 8.74
CA VAL A 207 8.91 13.23 7.60
C VAL A 207 7.69 13.96 8.13
N ARG A 208 7.47 15.21 7.72
CA ARG A 208 6.24 15.93 8.09
C ARG A 208 5.27 15.96 6.92
N LEU A 209 4.13 15.28 7.08
CA LEU A 209 3.05 15.25 6.10
C LEU A 209 1.99 16.29 6.47
N ALA A 210 1.46 16.99 5.47
CA ALA A 210 0.30 17.87 5.60
C ALA A 210 -0.80 17.42 4.63
N THR A 211 -2.04 17.34 5.12
CA THR A 211 -3.22 17.05 4.29
C THR A 211 -4.17 18.24 4.35
N VAL A 212 -4.67 18.67 3.19
CA VAL A 212 -5.54 19.86 3.09
C VAL A 212 -6.98 19.44 2.85
N HIS A 213 -7.76 19.36 3.93
CA HIS A 213 -9.22 19.21 3.84
C HIS A 213 -9.87 20.57 3.55
N PHE A 214 -10.03 20.89 2.27
CA PHE A 214 -10.63 22.14 1.79
C PHE A 214 -11.49 21.88 0.55
N ARG A 215 -12.62 22.60 0.45
CA ARG A 215 -13.53 22.57 -0.70
C ARG A 215 -13.54 23.96 -1.36
N PRO A 216 -12.97 24.12 -2.56
CA PRO A 216 -13.06 25.37 -3.33
C PRO A 216 -14.52 25.82 -3.55
N ALA A 217 -14.75 27.13 -3.43
CA ALA A 217 -16.05 27.76 -3.62
C ALA A 217 -15.89 29.21 -4.06
N GLY A 218 -16.77 29.69 -4.96
CA GLY A 218 -16.76 31.07 -5.48
C GLY A 218 -15.79 31.33 -6.64
N GLY A 219 -14.99 30.34 -7.05
CA GLY A 219 -14.17 30.39 -8.26
C GLY A 219 -14.99 30.27 -9.53
N ARG A 220 -14.45 30.71 -10.67
CA ARG A 220 -15.10 30.57 -12.00
C ARG A 220 -14.29 29.69 -12.95
N THR A 221 -13.01 29.50 -12.65
CA THR A 221 -12.05 28.76 -13.47
C THR A 221 -11.28 27.74 -12.63
N PRO A 222 -10.67 26.72 -13.27
CA PRO A 222 -9.71 25.82 -12.62
C PRO A 222 -8.59 26.56 -11.88
N GLU A 223 -8.09 27.66 -12.45
CA GLU A 223 -7.00 28.43 -11.86
C GLU A 223 -7.45 29.16 -10.58
N ASP A 224 -8.69 29.67 -10.52
CA ASP A 224 -9.23 30.25 -9.28
C ASP A 224 -9.24 29.24 -8.14
N ASN A 225 -9.66 28.01 -8.42
CA ASN A 225 -9.62 26.92 -7.43
C ASN A 225 -8.19 26.59 -7.00
N CYS A 226 -7.23 26.55 -7.93
CA CYS A 226 -5.81 26.32 -7.61
C CYS A 226 -5.26 27.41 -6.68
N ARG A 227 -5.59 28.69 -6.93
CA ARG A 227 -5.17 29.82 -6.10
C ARG A 227 -5.69 29.74 -4.67
N MET A 228 -6.89 29.18 -4.45
CA MET A 228 -7.43 29.00 -3.09
C MET A 228 -6.61 28.03 -2.22
N TYR A 229 -5.78 27.16 -2.81
CA TYR A 229 -4.90 26.27 -2.05
C TYR A 229 -3.59 26.93 -1.59
N GLU A 230 -3.17 28.07 -2.16
CA GLU A 230 -1.89 28.71 -1.81
C GLU A 230 -1.73 29.03 -0.31
N PRO A 231 -2.73 29.58 0.41
CA PRO A 231 -2.60 29.84 1.85
C PRO A 231 -2.34 28.58 2.68
N PHE A 232 -2.97 27.46 2.33
CA PHE A 232 -2.79 26.18 3.01
C PHE A 232 -1.41 25.57 2.73
N ILE A 233 -0.92 25.69 1.50
CA ILE A 233 0.44 25.26 1.10
C ILE A 233 1.49 26.12 1.81
N ALA A 234 1.30 27.44 1.89
CA ALA A 234 2.20 28.35 2.59
C ALA A 234 2.23 28.09 4.10
N GLU A 235 1.08 27.77 4.71
CA GLU A 235 0.99 27.39 6.12
C GLU A 235 1.67 26.03 6.39
N ALA A 236 1.49 25.03 5.52
CA ALA A 236 2.21 23.76 5.60
C ALA A 236 3.73 23.96 5.45
N ALA A 237 4.17 24.86 4.57
CA ALA A 237 5.58 25.25 4.45
C ALA A 237 6.10 25.94 5.72
N ARG A 238 5.32 26.82 6.36
CA ARG A 238 5.67 27.47 7.63
C ARG A 238 5.83 26.44 8.76
N GLN A 239 5.01 25.39 8.76
CA GLN A 239 5.14 24.25 9.67
C GLN A 239 6.27 23.28 9.28
N LYS A 240 7.01 23.56 8.20
CA LYS A 240 8.09 22.72 7.63
C LYS A 240 7.60 21.32 7.26
N ALA A 241 6.52 21.23 6.49
CA ALA A 241 6.12 20.00 5.82
C ALA A 241 7.18 19.56 4.78
N ASP A 242 7.21 18.27 4.48
CA ASP A 242 7.95 17.69 3.35
C ASP A 242 7.03 17.40 2.16
N LEU A 243 5.79 16.97 2.46
CA LEU A 243 4.75 16.62 1.49
C LEU A 243 3.43 17.30 1.87
N VAL A 244 2.77 17.90 0.89
CA VAL A 244 1.42 18.47 1.03
C VAL A 244 0.47 17.79 0.05
N VAL A 245 -0.58 17.14 0.57
CA VAL A 245 -1.62 16.48 -0.24
C VAL A 245 -2.87 17.35 -0.26
N LEU A 246 -3.38 17.64 -1.46
CA LEU A 246 -4.54 18.51 -1.70
C LEU A 246 -5.81 17.69 -2.02
N GLY A 247 -6.90 18.37 -2.35
CA GLY A 247 -8.18 17.73 -2.69
C GLY A 247 -8.18 17.02 -4.05
N GLU A 248 -9.07 16.03 -4.18
CA GLU A 248 -9.38 15.31 -5.42
C GLU A 248 -10.09 16.21 -6.45
N THR A 249 -9.73 16.11 -7.73
CA THR A 249 -10.34 16.85 -8.86
C THR A 249 -10.51 18.36 -8.60
N LEU A 250 -9.53 19.01 -7.96
CA LEU A 250 -9.67 20.37 -7.45
C LEU A 250 -9.97 21.42 -8.54
N THR A 251 -9.59 21.13 -9.79
CA THR A 251 -9.91 21.94 -10.99
C THR A 251 -11.38 21.91 -11.41
N TYR A 252 -12.18 20.99 -10.86
CA TYR A 252 -13.61 20.78 -11.17
C TYR A 252 -14.54 21.25 -10.03
N VAL A 253 -14.12 21.04 -8.78
CA VAL A 253 -14.98 21.24 -7.60
C VAL A 253 -15.60 22.64 -7.57
N GLY A 254 -16.94 22.69 -7.51
CA GLY A 254 -17.70 23.94 -7.33
C GLY A 254 -17.91 24.78 -8.59
N LEU A 255 -17.38 24.39 -9.76
CA LEU A 255 -17.48 25.21 -10.99
C LEU A 255 -18.75 24.99 -11.83
N GLY A 256 -19.55 23.95 -11.55
CA GLY A 256 -20.77 23.64 -12.30
C GLY A 256 -20.54 23.20 -13.77
N LYS A 257 -19.30 22.83 -14.11
CA LYS A 257 -18.87 22.34 -15.43
C LYS A 257 -18.91 20.81 -15.49
N LYS A 258 -18.72 20.23 -16.68
CA LYS A 258 -18.43 18.80 -16.90
C LYS A 258 -16.93 18.54 -16.79
N TYR A 259 -16.54 17.29 -16.49
CA TYR A 259 -15.12 16.92 -16.33
C TYR A 259 -14.24 17.31 -17.53
N HIS A 260 -14.71 17.07 -18.76
CA HIS A 260 -13.93 17.39 -19.97
C HIS A 260 -13.77 18.90 -20.26
N GLU A 261 -14.54 19.78 -19.61
CA GLU A 261 -14.45 21.23 -19.79
C GLU A 261 -13.39 21.89 -18.89
N VAL A 262 -12.81 21.11 -17.97
CA VAL A 262 -11.80 21.53 -16.99
C VAL A 262 -10.60 20.57 -16.95
N ALA A 263 -10.56 19.61 -17.85
CA ALA A 263 -9.45 18.68 -18.02
C ALA A 263 -8.32 19.35 -18.82
N GLU A 264 -7.09 19.19 -18.37
CA GLU A 264 -5.89 19.84 -18.93
C GLU A 264 -4.76 18.83 -19.18
N SER A 265 -3.79 19.16 -20.02
CA SER A 265 -2.62 18.29 -20.21
C SER A 265 -1.79 18.18 -18.92
N ILE A 266 -1.06 17.07 -18.76
CA ILE A 266 -0.11 16.91 -17.65
C ILE A 266 1.26 16.49 -18.20
N PRO A 267 2.26 17.39 -18.20
CA PRO A 267 2.24 18.76 -17.62
C PRO A 267 1.30 19.76 -18.32
N GLY A 268 0.91 20.80 -17.57
CA GLY A 268 -0.02 21.85 -17.97
C GLY A 268 -0.31 22.86 -16.85
N PRO A 269 -1.28 23.79 -17.06
CA PRO A 269 -1.46 25.00 -16.25
C PRO A 269 -1.50 24.82 -14.73
N SER A 270 -2.30 23.89 -14.19
CA SER A 270 -2.32 23.70 -12.72
C SER A 270 -1.03 23.06 -12.21
N THR A 271 -0.40 22.15 -12.97
CA THR A 271 0.90 21.59 -12.55
C THR A 271 2.02 22.62 -12.59
N ASP A 272 1.97 23.60 -13.50
CA ASP A 272 2.91 24.73 -13.53
C ASP A 272 2.65 25.69 -12.35
N TYR A 273 1.38 25.94 -12.03
CA TYR A 273 0.99 26.72 -10.84
C TYR A 273 1.51 26.08 -9.54
N PHE A 274 1.22 24.79 -9.31
CA PHE A 274 1.70 24.07 -8.14
C PHE A 274 3.21 23.82 -8.18
N GLY A 275 3.82 23.67 -9.36
CA GLY A 275 5.28 23.58 -9.54
C GLY A 275 6.01 24.83 -9.06
N ARG A 276 5.49 26.03 -9.34
CA ARG A 276 6.02 27.28 -8.78
C ARG A 276 5.92 27.30 -7.25
N LEU A 277 4.83 26.82 -6.65
CA LEU A 277 4.68 26.74 -5.19
C LEU A 277 5.60 25.69 -4.56
N ALA A 278 5.70 24.50 -5.16
CA ALA A 278 6.59 23.43 -4.72
C ALA A 278 8.05 23.90 -4.67
N LYS A 279 8.49 24.59 -5.74
CA LYS A 279 9.82 25.20 -5.81
C LYS A 279 10.03 26.35 -4.83
N LYS A 280 9.06 27.26 -4.71
CA LYS A 280 9.08 28.41 -3.77
C LYS A 280 9.23 27.96 -2.32
N HIS A 281 8.65 26.82 -1.96
CA HIS A 281 8.58 26.33 -0.58
C HIS A 281 9.45 25.09 -0.30
N ASN A 282 10.18 24.55 -1.29
CA ASN A 282 10.97 23.31 -1.18
C ASN A 282 10.13 22.10 -0.70
N LEU A 283 8.91 21.99 -1.22
CA LEU A 283 7.90 20.98 -0.90
C LEU A 283 7.75 19.97 -2.02
N TYR A 284 7.31 18.75 -1.66
CA TYR A 284 6.54 17.91 -2.57
C TYR A 284 5.07 18.27 -2.45
N ILE A 285 4.35 18.37 -3.58
CA ILE A 285 2.91 18.70 -3.60
C ILE A 285 2.17 17.65 -4.43
N VAL A 286 1.01 17.20 -3.92
CA VAL A 286 0.10 16.28 -4.61
C VAL A 286 -1.26 16.94 -4.83
N PRO A 287 -1.48 17.57 -6.01
CA PRO A 287 -2.81 17.96 -6.45
C PRO A 287 -3.56 16.78 -7.08
N GLY A 288 -4.85 16.64 -6.77
CA GLY A 288 -5.80 15.84 -7.56
C GLY A 288 -6.40 16.71 -8.67
N LEU A 289 -6.21 16.32 -9.93
CA LEU A 289 -6.59 17.10 -11.12
C LEU A 289 -7.51 16.27 -12.04
N LEU A 290 -7.82 16.83 -13.21
CA LEU A 290 -8.40 16.10 -14.34
C LEU A 290 -7.45 16.23 -15.54
N GLU A 291 -6.97 15.10 -16.03
CA GLU A 291 -6.08 15.05 -17.18
C GLU A 291 -6.87 14.99 -18.49
N ARG A 292 -6.41 15.71 -19.51
CA ARG A 292 -6.79 15.56 -20.91
C ARG A 292 -5.63 14.89 -21.65
N ASP A 293 -5.88 13.71 -22.24
CA ASP A 293 -4.92 12.98 -23.05
C ASP A 293 -5.57 12.60 -24.39
N GLY A 294 -5.28 13.36 -25.44
CA GLY A 294 -5.96 13.26 -26.73
C GLY A 294 -7.47 13.44 -26.61
N HIS A 295 -8.22 12.34 -26.79
CA HIS A 295 -9.68 12.32 -26.67
C HIS A 295 -10.18 11.92 -25.27
N LEU A 296 -9.32 11.38 -24.42
CA LEU A 296 -9.64 10.80 -23.11
C LEU A 296 -9.55 11.83 -21.98
N VAL A 297 -10.24 11.55 -20.88
CA VAL A 297 -10.20 12.33 -19.64
C VAL A 297 -9.95 11.39 -18.47
N TYR A 298 -9.04 11.73 -17.55
CA TYR A 298 -8.73 10.91 -16.38
C TYR A 298 -8.82 11.70 -15.08
N ASN A 299 -9.35 11.08 -14.03
CA ASN A 299 -9.11 11.53 -12.65
C ASN A 299 -7.70 11.10 -12.23
N VAL A 300 -6.90 12.03 -11.74
CA VAL A 300 -5.44 11.86 -11.62
C VAL A 300 -4.90 12.53 -10.36
N ALA A 301 -4.02 11.83 -9.65
CA ALA A 301 -3.14 12.42 -8.64
C ALA A 301 -1.76 12.65 -9.27
N VAL A 302 -1.20 13.84 -9.12
CA VAL A 302 0.14 14.19 -9.65
C VAL A 302 1.12 14.33 -8.49
N LEU A 303 2.34 13.82 -8.61
CA LEU A 303 3.42 14.15 -7.68
C LEU A 303 4.32 15.21 -8.29
N ILE A 304 4.40 16.37 -7.64
CA ILE A 304 5.26 17.50 -8.03
C ILE A 304 6.41 17.61 -7.02
N GLY A 305 7.63 17.71 -7.52
CA GLY A 305 8.86 17.79 -6.74
C GLY A 305 9.26 19.20 -6.31
N PRO A 306 10.21 19.32 -5.35
CA PRO A 306 10.72 20.60 -4.87
C PRO A 306 11.58 21.38 -5.88
N ASP A 307 11.90 20.81 -7.04
CA ASP A 307 12.48 21.53 -8.17
C ASP A 307 11.41 22.23 -9.04
N GLY A 308 10.14 21.97 -8.75
CA GLY A 308 8.95 22.47 -9.46
C GLY A 308 8.49 21.60 -10.62
N LYS A 309 9.07 20.41 -10.84
CA LYS A 309 8.69 19.52 -11.94
C LYS A 309 7.73 18.41 -11.50
N VAL A 310 6.96 17.90 -12.45
CA VAL A 310 6.20 16.65 -12.27
C VAL A 310 7.18 15.47 -12.19
N ILE A 311 7.15 14.74 -11.08
CA ILE A 311 7.87 13.47 -10.88
C ILE A 311 7.10 12.31 -11.53
N GLY A 312 5.78 12.38 -11.47
CA GLY A 312 4.89 11.42 -12.12
C GLY A 312 3.42 11.63 -11.74
N LYS A 313 2.56 10.71 -12.17
CA LYS A 313 1.11 10.77 -11.97
C LYS A 313 0.51 9.37 -11.83
N TYR A 314 -0.59 9.26 -11.10
CA TYR A 314 -1.43 8.08 -10.98
C TYR A 314 -2.82 8.41 -11.54
N ARG A 315 -3.26 7.66 -12.56
CA ARG A 315 -4.63 7.74 -13.10
C ARG A 315 -5.51 6.76 -12.33
N LYS A 316 -6.62 7.23 -11.77
CA LYS A 316 -7.54 6.44 -10.92
C LYS A 316 -8.03 5.19 -11.66
N VAL A 317 -7.71 4.00 -11.15
CA VAL A 317 -8.08 2.73 -11.78
C VAL A 317 -9.55 2.37 -11.52
N CYS A 318 -9.97 2.46 -10.25
CA CYS A 318 -11.34 2.13 -9.83
C CYS A 318 -12.21 3.39 -9.79
N LEU A 319 -12.94 3.64 -10.89
CA LEU A 319 -13.83 4.79 -11.00
C LEU A 319 -15.17 4.58 -10.28
N PRO A 320 -15.68 5.57 -9.54
CA PRO A 320 -17.08 5.58 -9.10
C PRO A 320 -18.02 5.80 -10.29
N ARG A 321 -19.27 5.34 -10.14
CA ARG A 321 -20.30 5.40 -11.19
C ARG A 321 -20.46 6.79 -11.82
N SER A 322 -20.40 7.86 -11.03
CA SER A 322 -20.53 9.24 -11.51
C SER A 322 -19.38 9.70 -12.42
N GLU A 323 -18.17 9.17 -12.24
CA GLU A 323 -17.03 9.44 -13.13
C GLU A 323 -17.18 8.68 -14.46
N ILE A 324 -17.65 7.43 -14.40
CA ILE A 324 -17.96 6.62 -15.60
C ILE A 324 -19.06 7.27 -16.43
N GLU A 325 -20.18 7.65 -15.82
CA GLU A 325 -21.29 8.37 -16.47
C GLU A 325 -20.86 9.76 -16.97
N GLY A 326 -19.85 10.36 -16.35
CA GLY A 326 -19.23 11.61 -16.76
C GLY A 326 -18.19 11.49 -17.89
N GLY A 327 -17.91 10.29 -18.39
CA GLY A 327 -16.97 10.04 -19.49
C GLY A 327 -15.49 10.02 -19.09
N VAL A 328 -15.18 9.77 -17.81
CA VAL A 328 -13.81 9.56 -17.33
C VAL A 328 -13.35 8.14 -17.67
N ALA A 329 -12.13 8.02 -18.20
CA ALA A 329 -11.48 6.75 -18.51
C ALA A 329 -10.70 6.22 -17.29
N PRO A 330 -10.65 4.90 -17.06
CA PRO A 330 -9.89 4.31 -15.97
C PRO A 330 -8.39 4.30 -16.27
N GLY A 331 -7.57 4.49 -15.24
CA GLY A 331 -6.14 4.17 -15.30
C GLY A 331 -5.86 2.66 -15.31
N SER A 332 -4.60 2.30 -15.51
CA SER A 332 -4.14 0.90 -15.65
C SER A 332 -2.89 0.54 -14.84
N GLU A 333 -2.37 1.47 -14.03
CA GLU A 333 -1.06 1.36 -13.38
C GLU A 333 -1.11 1.72 -11.89
N TYR A 334 -0.14 1.19 -11.12
CA TYR A 334 0.06 1.47 -9.70
C TYR A 334 1.50 1.93 -9.46
N PRO A 335 1.87 3.14 -9.93
CA PRO A 335 3.24 3.63 -9.88
C PRO A 335 3.65 4.00 -8.44
N VAL A 336 4.96 3.86 -8.17
CA VAL A 336 5.56 4.21 -6.87
C VAL A 336 6.78 5.08 -7.13
N PHE A 337 6.77 6.29 -6.58
CA PHE A 337 7.71 7.36 -6.92
C PHE A 337 8.82 7.49 -5.86
N PRO A 338 10.10 7.64 -6.24
CA PRO A 338 11.17 7.95 -5.30
C PRO A 338 11.14 9.43 -4.90
N THR A 339 11.35 9.70 -3.61
CA THR A 339 11.48 11.04 -3.03
C THR A 339 12.69 11.09 -2.08
N ARG A 340 13.09 12.30 -1.63
CA ARG A 340 14.17 12.47 -0.64
C ARG A 340 13.90 11.77 0.70
N PHE A 341 12.64 11.42 0.97
CA PHE A 341 12.20 10.74 2.19
C PHE A 341 11.64 9.32 1.93
N GLY A 342 11.96 8.71 0.78
CA GLY A 342 11.57 7.34 0.46
C GLY A 342 10.53 7.23 -0.65
N LYS A 343 9.85 6.08 -0.72
CA LYS A 343 8.90 5.75 -1.79
C LYS A 343 7.49 6.25 -1.44
N VAL A 344 6.80 6.83 -2.42
CA VAL A 344 5.42 7.34 -2.30
C VAL A 344 4.53 6.71 -3.38
N GLY A 345 3.43 6.08 -2.97
CA GLY A 345 2.29 5.80 -3.84
C GLY A 345 1.29 6.95 -3.79
N LEU A 346 0.41 7.05 -4.80
CA LEU A 346 -0.64 8.07 -4.92
C LEU A 346 -2.02 7.41 -5.00
#